data_AF-A0A6V7TMM3-F1
#
_entry.id   AF-A0A6V7TMM3-F1
#
_cell.length_a   1.000
_cell.length_b   1.000
_cell.length_c   1.000
_cell.angle_alpha   90.00
_cell.angle_beta   90.00
_cell.angle_gamma   90.00
#
_symmetry.space_group_name_H-M   'P 1'
#
loop_
_entity.id
_entity.type
_entity.pdbx_description
1 polymer ?
#
loop_
_entity_poly.entity_id
_entity_poly.type
_entity_poly.pdbx_seq_one_letter_code
_entity_poly.pdbx_strand_id
1 'polypeptide(L)'
;MESHKLHTMQLHVEKGLQSSNLADVMTTITECARYIREYPFPHFVHATLFRLAQTFNGEIFARKFEHSMNTIRLRIVVAIKECNECLSLAFSTEEIIRFILKVSHSNDYKARSLTLLLLGSLAPLTCEDKKVHNLIIESLDCVEMTELSAAIQAANELAKFSISFSSLIIRKIAEMFGKIFLKFH
;
A
#
# COMPACT_ATOMS: atom_id res chain seq x y z
N MET A 1 1.46 7.20 -31.84
CA MET A 1 0.27 7.85 -31.24
C MET A 1 0.08 7.44 -29.77
N GLU A 2 0.16 6.15 -29.44
CA GLU A 2 0.05 5.65 -28.05
C GLU A 2 1.16 6.15 -27.12
N SER A 3 2.42 6.16 -27.58
CA SER A 3 3.56 6.65 -26.77
C SER A 3 3.42 8.13 -26.36
N HIS A 4 2.93 9.00 -27.26
CA HIS A 4 2.71 10.41 -26.94
C HIS A 4 1.57 10.58 -25.93
N LYS A 5 0.48 9.81 -26.08
CA LYS A 5 -0.65 9.80 -25.14
C LYS A 5 -0.21 9.36 -23.74
N LEU A 6 0.59 8.30 -23.65
CA LEU A 6 1.13 7.79 -22.39
C LEU A 6 2.03 8.81 -21.69
N HIS A 7 2.88 9.49 -22.46
CA HIS A 7 3.75 10.54 -21.94
C HIS A 7 2.95 11.72 -21.37
N THR A 8 1.91 12.18 -22.09
CA THR A 8 1.02 13.24 -21.61
C THR A 8 0.28 12.82 -20.33
N MET A 9 -0.15 11.57 -20.23
CA MET A 9 -0.77 11.03 -19.02
C MET A 9 0.20 11.00 -17.83
N GLN A 10 1.45 10.59 -18.05
CA GLN A 10 2.49 10.62 -17.02
C GLN A 10 2.71 12.06 -16.53
N LEU A 11 2.86 13.03 -17.43
CA LEU A 11 3.03 14.44 -17.05
C LEU A 11 1.84 14.99 -16.26
N HIS A 12 0.61 14.58 -16.60
CA HIS A 12 -0.58 14.95 -15.86
C HIS A 12 -0.56 14.38 -14.44
N VAL A 13 -0.22 13.09 -14.28
CA VAL A 13 -0.06 12.44 -12.97
C VAL A 13 1.00 13.15 -12.13
N GLU A 14 2.16 13.47 -12.70
CA GLU A 14 3.23 14.15 -11.99
C GLU A 14 2.83 15.53 -11.50
N LYS A 15 2.23 16.35 -12.37
CA LYS A 15 1.77 17.70 -12.01
C LYS A 15 0.67 17.65 -10.96
N GLY A 16 -0.30 16.74 -11.13
CA GLY A 16 -1.42 16.60 -10.23
C GLY A 16 -1.01 16.15 -8.83
N LEU A 17 -0.10 15.18 -8.72
CA LEU A 17 0.43 14.71 -7.44
C LEU A 17 1.34 15.74 -6.76
N GLN A 18 1.90 16.71 -7.49
CA GLN A 18 2.71 17.80 -6.94
C GLN A 18 1.92 19.09 -6.67
N SER A 19 0.60 19.09 -6.94
CA SER A 19 -0.25 20.28 -6.77
C SER A 19 -0.18 20.83 -5.34
N SER A 20 -0.34 22.15 -5.21
CA SER A 20 -0.55 22.80 -3.92
C SER A 20 -1.97 22.65 -3.37
N ASN A 21 -2.90 22.19 -4.20
CA ASN A 21 -4.29 21.99 -3.83
C ASN A 21 -4.56 20.51 -3.53
N LEU A 22 -5.08 20.23 -2.33
CA LEU A 22 -5.42 18.88 -1.91
C LEU A 22 -6.46 18.24 -2.85
N ALA A 23 -7.44 19.01 -3.36
CA ALA A 23 -8.47 18.48 -4.24
C ALA A 23 -7.88 17.96 -5.56
N ASP A 24 -6.88 18.65 -6.11
CA ASP A 24 -6.19 18.22 -7.33
C ASP A 24 -5.43 16.92 -7.09
N VAL A 25 -4.69 16.83 -5.97
CA VAL A 25 -3.97 15.61 -5.58
C VAL A 25 -4.95 14.43 -5.44
N MET A 26 -6.06 14.62 -4.74
CA MET A 26 -7.07 13.58 -4.52
C MET A 26 -7.74 13.13 -5.82
N THR A 27 -8.00 14.07 -6.73
CA THR A 27 -8.54 13.78 -8.07
C THR A 27 -7.54 12.99 -8.89
N THR A 28 -6.27 13.43 -8.90
CA THR A 28 -5.19 12.76 -9.63
C THR A 28 -4.98 11.32 -9.16
N ILE A 29 -5.04 11.04 -7.85
CA ILE A 29 -4.94 9.67 -7.33
C ILE A 29 -6.09 8.80 -7.85
N THR A 30 -7.30 9.36 -7.92
CA THR A 30 -8.49 8.65 -8.45
C THR A 30 -8.31 8.36 -9.94
N GLU A 31 -7.79 9.33 -10.70
CA GLU A 31 -7.50 9.16 -12.13
C GLU A 31 -6.40 8.13 -12.38
N CYS A 32 -5.39 8.00 -11.50
CA CYS A 32 -4.36 6.97 -11.63
C CYS A 32 -4.96 5.57 -11.70
N ALA A 33 -5.94 5.26 -10.84
CA ALA A 33 -6.61 3.95 -10.87
C ALA A 33 -7.34 3.71 -12.21
N ARG A 34 -8.02 4.73 -12.72
CA ARG A 34 -8.66 4.68 -14.05
C ARG A 34 -7.64 4.48 -15.15
N TYR A 35 -6.53 5.22 -15.14
CA TYR A 35 -5.49 5.12 -16.16
C TYR A 35 -4.78 3.78 -16.16
N ILE A 36 -4.49 3.20 -14.99
CA ILE A 36 -3.89 1.86 -14.90
C ILE A 36 -4.80 0.81 -15.53
N ARG A 37 -6.11 0.89 -15.27
CA ARG A 37 -7.10 -0.05 -15.84
C ARG A 37 -7.31 0.12 -17.34
N GLU A 38 -7.35 1.35 -17.83
CA GLU A 38 -7.55 1.63 -19.26
C GLU A 38 -6.27 1.39 -20.09
N TYR A 39 -5.10 1.57 -19.49
CA TYR A 39 -3.80 1.51 -20.16
C TYR A 39 -2.80 0.68 -19.33
N PRO A 40 -2.99 -0.64 -19.20
CA PRO A 40 -2.17 -1.52 -18.37
C PRO A 40 -0.82 -1.85 -19.05
N PHE A 41 -0.08 -0.82 -19.46
CA PHE A 41 1.27 -0.99 -20.01
C PHE A 41 2.27 -1.11 -18.84
N PRO A 42 3.12 -2.16 -18.78
CA PRO A 42 3.99 -2.42 -17.63
C PRO A 42 4.80 -1.22 -17.14
N HIS A 43 5.45 -0.48 -18.05
CA HIS A 43 6.21 0.72 -17.70
C HIS A 43 5.35 1.84 -17.10
N PHE A 44 4.12 2.01 -17.59
CA PHE A 44 3.21 3.03 -17.08
C PHE A 44 2.65 2.65 -15.71
N VAL A 45 2.23 1.38 -15.55
CA VAL A 45 1.77 0.85 -14.26
C VAL A 45 2.88 1.00 -13.23
N HIS A 46 4.10 0.54 -13.54
CA HIS A 46 5.25 0.68 -12.65
C HIS A 46 5.52 2.15 -12.28
N ALA A 47 5.63 3.04 -13.26
CA ALA A 47 5.90 4.46 -13.01
C ALA A 47 4.81 5.12 -12.15
N THR A 48 3.54 4.79 -12.40
CA THR A 48 2.40 5.32 -11.63
C THR A 48 2.42 4.80 -10.19
N LEU A 49 2.65 3.50 -9.99
CA LEU A 49 2.78 2.92 -8.64
C LEU A 49 3.97 3.50 -7.87
N PHE A 50 5.10 3.71 -8.55
CA PHE A 50 6.26 4.36 -7.96
C PHE A 50 5.93 5.77 -7.48
N ARG A 51 5.25 6.58 -8.32
CA ARG A 51 4.79 7.91 -7.93
C ARG A 51 3.80 7.86 -6.76
N LEU A 52 2.83 6.95 -6.78
CA LEU A 52 1.88 6.78 -5.67
C LEU A 52 2.58 6.38 -4.38
N ALA A 53 3.63 5.55 -4.42
CA ALA A 53 4.42 5.19 -3.24
C ALA A 53 5.17 6.39 -2.66
N GLN A 54 5.77 7.24 -3.51
CA GLN A 54 6.39 8.50 -3.06
C GLN A 54 5.35 9.44 -2.40
N THR A 55 4.18 9.57 -3.01
CA THR A 55 3.04 10.34 -2.48
C THR A 55 2.55 9.78 -1.16
N PHE A 56 2.47 8.45 -1.02
CA PHE A 56 2.04 7.77 0.21
C PHE A 56 3.01 8.04 1.37
N ASN A 57 4.31 7.99 1.09
CA ASN A 57 5.35 8.33 2.06
C ASN A 57 5.22 9.81 2.49
N GLY A 58 4.92 10.70 1.55
CA GLY A 58 4.66 12.12 1.81
C GLY A 58 5.90 13.01 1.68
N GLU A 59 7.08 12.44 1.36
CA GLU A 59 8.33 13.19 1.15
C GLU A 59 8.17 14.31 0.10
N ILE A 60 7.33 14.11 -0.91
CA ILE A 60 7.09 15.09 -1.97
C ILE A 60 6.30 16.33 -1.51
N PHE A 61 5.66 16.27 -0.34
CA PHE A 61 4.79 17.34 0.16
C PHE A 61 5.44 18.23 1.21
N ALA A 62 6.65 17.91 1.68
CA ALA A 62 7.25 18.56 2.85
C ALA A 62 6.23 18.64 4.01
N ARG A 63 5.85 19.84 4.46
CA ARG A 63 4.80 20.06 5.48
C ARG A 63 3.43 20.47 4.93
N LYS A 64 3.27 20.59 3.61
CA LYS A 64 2.07 21.17 2.97
C LYS A 64 0.76 20.47 3.37
N PHE A 65 0.80 19.15 3.51
CA PHE A 65 -0.39 18.33 3.82
C PHE A 65 -0.24 17.54 5.11
N GLU A 66 0.53 18.02 6.08
CA GLU A 66 0.83 17.31 7.33
C GLU A 66 -0.44 16.78 8.02
N HIS A 67 -1.50 17.59 8.09
CA HIS A 67 -2.78 17.20 8.70
C HIS A 67 -3.73 16.42 7.78
N SER A 68 -3.39 16.23 6.50
CA SER A 68 -4.22 15.53 5.51
C SER A 68 -3.54 14.28 4.95
N MET A 69 -2.33 13.94 5.42
CA MET A 69 -1.56 12.80 4.90
C MET A 69 -2.32 11.48 4.99
N ASN A 70 -3.04 11.21 6.08
CA ASN A 70 -3.83 9.98 6.17
C ASN A 70 -5.03 9.95 5.22
N THR A 71 -5.60 11.11 4.89
CA THR A 71 -6.65 11.21 3.87
C THR A 71 -6.09 10.87 2.48
N ILE A 72 -4.90 11.39 2.16
CA ILE A 72 -4.17 11.07 0.93
C ILE A 72 -3.85 9.57 0.87
N ARG A 73 -3.26 9.02 1.93
CA ARG A 73 -2.91 7.60 2.05
C ARG A 73 -4.13 6.69 1.88
N LEU A 74 -5.25 7.03 2.53
CA LEU A 74 -6.51 6.30 2.36
C LEU A 74 -6.98 6.31 0.92
N ARG A 75 -6.92 7.46 0.24
CA ARG A 75 -7.31 7.55 -1.17
C ARG A 75 -6.40 6.71 -2.07
N ILE A 76 -5.10 6.64 -1.77
CA ILE A 76 -4.17 5.74 -2.47
C ILE A 76 -4.56 4.28 -2.26
N VAL A 77 -4.83 3.86 -1.02
CA VAL A 77 -5.28 2.48 -0.73
C VAL A 77 -6.52 2.13 -1.55
N VAL A 78 -7.52 3.02 -1.58
CA VAL A 78 -8.75 2.82 -2.37
C VAL A 78 -8.42 2.69 -3.86
N ALA A 79 -7.63 3.62 -4.42
CA ALA A 79 -7.25 3.61 -5.83
C ALA A 79 -6.48 2.32 -6.23
N ILE A 80 -5.57 1.85 -5.39
CA ILE A 80 -4.81 0.62 -5.64
C ILE A 80 -5.72 -0.61 -5.61
N LYS A 81 -6.65 -0.69 -4.67
CA LYS A 81 -7.62 -1.81 -4.61
C LYS A 81 -8.46 -1.92 -5.89
N GLU A 82 -8.76 -0.81 -6.54
CA GLU A 82 -9.49 -0.79 -7.82
C GLU A 82 -8.66 -1.30 -9.01
N CYS A 83 -7.33 -1.31 -8.93
CA CYS A 83 -6.46 -1.66 -10.06
C CYS A 83 -6.36 -3.19 -10.30
N ASN A 84 -6.68 -4.00 -9.30
CA ASN A 84 -6.77 -5.46 -9.37
C ASN A 84 -5.59 -6.13 -10.12
N GLU A 85 -5.85 -7.01 -11.08
CA GLU A 85 -4.87 -7.84 -11.81
C GLU A 85 -3.77 -7.04 -12.52
N CYS A 86 -4.04 -5.78 -12.88
CA CYS A 86 -3.08 -4.91 -13.58
C CYS A 86 -1.82 -4.64 -12.73
N LEU A 87 -1.91 -4.77 -11.41
CA LEU A 87 -0.80 -4.51 -10.50
C LEU A 87 0.37 -5.46 -10.75
N SER A 88 0.10 -6.71 -11.14
CA SER A 88 1.13 -7.75 -11.41
C SER A 88 2.10 -7.38 -12.54
N LEU A 89 1.79 -6.36 -13.34
CA LEU A 89 2.62 -5.89 -14.45
C LEU A 89 3.80 -5.01 -14.01
N ALA A 90 3.82 -4.56 -12.75
CA ALA A 90 4.93 -3.79 -12.22
C ALA A 90 6.14 -4.70 -11.93
N PHE A 91 7.34 -4.22 -12.28
CA PHE A 91 8.61 -4.90 -12.05
C PHE A 91 9.44 -4.15 -10.99
N SER A 92 10.58 -4.69 -10.55
CA SER A 92 11.54 -4.02 -9.65
C SER A 92 10.89 -3.29 -8.45
N THR A 93 10.12 -4.01 -7.63
CA THR A 93 9.23 -3.43 -6.62
C THR A 93 9.92 -3.00 -5.32
N GLU A 94 11.22 -3.25 -5.17
CA GLU A 94 11.98 -2.97 -3.94
C GLU A 94 11.87 -1.51 -3.49
N GLU A 95 11.91 -0.56 -4.42
CA GLU A 95 11.83 0.86 -4.09
C GLU A 95 10.42 1.28 -3.68
N ILE A 96 9.40 0.75 -4.37
CA ILE A 96 7.99 0.95 -4.02
C ILE A 96 7.75 0.48 -2.60
N ILE A 97 8.20 -0.74 -2.28
CA ILE A 97 8.08 -1.34 -0.95
C ILE A 97 8.82 -0.48 0.08
N ARG A 98 10.03 0.00 -0.24
CA ARG A 98 10.83 0.84 0.67
C ARG A 98 10.12 2.14 1.04
N PHE A 99 9.49 2.83 0.08
CA PHE A 99 8.73 4.04 0.38
C PHE A 99 7.53 3.77 1.29
N ILE A 100 6.84 2.65 1.07
CA ILE A 100 5.67 2.27 1.87
C ILE A 100 6.09 1.88 3.29
N LEU A 101 7.15 1.07 3.44
CA LEU A 101 7.66 0.63 4.74
C LEU A 101 8.20 1.77 5.62
N LYS A 102 8.67 2.89 5.04
CA LYS A 102 9.05 4.06 5.87
C LYS A 102 7.90 4.54 6.75
N VAL A 103 6.65 4.41 6.29
CA VAL A 103 5.44 4.87 7.01
C VAL A 103 5.06 3.91 8.15
N SER A 104 5.51 2.64 8.13
CA SER A 104 5.17 1.67 9.18
C SER A 104 5.80 2.00 10.54
N HIS A 105 6.82 2.86 10.57
CA HIS A 105 7.46 3.35 11.81
C HIS A 105 6.80 4.62 12.37
N SER A 106 5.67 5.07 11.80
CA SER A 106 4.93 6.22 12.30
C SER A 106 4.37 5.97 13.71
N ASN A 107 4.38 7.01 14.56
CA ASN A 107 3.68 6.99 15.86
C ASN A 107 2.16 7.03 15.73
N ASP A 108 1.64 7.33 14.54
CA ASP A 108 0.20 7.36 14.26
C ASP A 108 -0.29 5.98 13.77
N TYR A 109 -1.12 5.32 14.59
CA TYR A 109 -1.70 4.02 14.27
C TYR A 109 -2.52 4.04 12.97
N LYS A 110 -3.12 5.18 12.58
CA LYS A 110 -3.86 5.29 11.31
C LYS A 110 -2.91 5.18 10.12
N ALA A 111 -1.75 5.82 10.20
CA ALA A 111 -0.72 5.72 9.17
C ALA A 111 -0.18 4.28 9.06
N ARG A 112 0.07 3.62 10.19
CA ARG A 112 0.50 2.20 10.23
C ARG A 112 -0.58 1.26 9.67
N SER A 113 -1.84 1.46 10.06
CA SER A 113 -2.99 0.72 9.52
C SER A 113 -3.11 0.87 8.00
N LEU A 114 -3.00 2.09 7.47
CA LEU A 114 -3.04 2.35 6.03
C LEU A 114 -1.85 1.72 5.30
N THR A 115 -0.69 1.62 5.95
CA THR A 115 0.49 0.94 5.40
C THR A 115 0.22 -0.55 5.21
N LEU A 116 -0.35 -1.21 6.23
CA LEU A 116 -0.75 -2.62 6.16
C LEU A 116 -1.79 -2.85 5.06
N LEU A 117 -2.82 -2.01 4.99
CA LEU A 117 -3.85 -2.11 3.95
C LEU A 117 -3.29 -1.92 2.54
N LEU A 118 -2.34 -0.98 2.36
CA LEU A 118 -1.69 -0.78 1.07
C LEU A 118 -0.86 -1.99 0.68
N LEU A 119 -0.04 -2.54 1.61
CA LEU A 119 0.77 -3.73 1.37
C LEU A 119 -0.09 -4.94 1.01
N GLY A 120 -1.22 -5.15 1.69
CA GLY A 120 -2.18 -6.19 1.34
C GLY A 120 -2.81 -5.98 -0.04
N SER A 121 -3.11 -4.74 -0.42
CA SER A 121 -3.63 -4.42 -1.76
C SER A 121 -2.59 -4.61 -2.86
N LEU A 122 -1.31 -4.51 -2.51
CA LEU A 122 -0.17 -4.78 -3.38
C LEU A 122 0.37 -6.21 -3.21
N ALA A 123 -0.39 -7.12 -2.59
CA ALA A 123 0.06 -8.49 -2.34
C ALA A 123 0.67 -9.20 -3.57
N PRO A 124 0.13 -9.08 -4.80
CA PRO A 124 0.76 -9.67 -6.00
C PRO A 124 2.22 -9.23 -6.24
N LEU A 125 2.63 -8.09 -5.68
CA LEU A 125 3.95 -7.47 -5.86
C LEU A 125 4.86 -7.60 -4.63
N THR A 126 4.28 -7.82 -3.46
CA THR A 126 4.97 -7.81 -2.16
C THR A 126 5.01 -9.18 -1.48
N CYS A 127 4.36 -10.19 -2.09
CA CYS A 127 4.13 -11.49 -1.47
C CYS A 127 5.38 -12.28 -1.09
N GLU A 128 6.57 -11.97 -1.63
CA GLU A 128 7.82 -12.64 -1.26
C GLU A 128 8.81 -11.72 -0.52
N ASP A 129 8.40 -10.48 -0.19
CA ASP A 129 9.25 -9.57 0.58
C ASP A 129 9.20 -9.91 2.08
N LYS A 130 10.34 -10.36 2.61
CA LYS A 130 10.47 -10.77 4.02
C LYS A 130 10.23 -9.65 5.01
N LYS A 131 10.51 -8.39 4.66
CA LYS A 131 10.25 -7.24 5.54
C LYS A 131 8.75 -6.99 5.64
N VAL A 132 8.03 -7.13 4.52
CA VAL A 132 6.56 -7.08 4.50
C VAL A 132 5.97 -8.21 5.34
N HIS A 133 6.50 -9.44 5.22
CA HIS A 133 6.05 -10.58 6.03
C HIS A 133 6.20 -10.30 7.52
N ASN A 134 7.39 -9.88 7.94
CA ASN A 134 7.68 -9.62 9.35
C ASN A 134 6.81 -8.50 9.90
N LEU A 135 6.66 -7.40 9.15
CA LEU A 135 5.81 -6.28 9.56
C LEU A 135 4.37 -6.74 9.81
N ILE A 136 3.77 -7.47 8.87
CA ILE A 136 2.38 -7.93 9.02
C ILE A 136 2.24 -8.88 10.21
N ILE A 137 3.20 -9.79 10.41
CA ILE A 137 3.18 -10.74 11.54
C ILE A 137 3.29 -10.02 12.88
N GLU A 138 4.20 -9.06 13.00
CA GLU A 138 4.39 -8.25 14.21
C GLU A 138 3.16 -7.39 14.51
N SER A 139 2.54 -6.80 13.48
CA SER A 139 1.33 -5.99 13.63
C SER A 139 0.10 -6.77 14.13
N LEU A 140 0.11 -8.10 14.10
CA LEU A 140 -0.96 -8.93 14.68
C LEU A 140 -0.92 -8.98 16.22
N ASP A 141 0.18 -8.55 16.84
CA ASP A 141 0.25 -8.37 18.29
C ASP A 141 -0.18 -6.95 18.74
N CYS A 142 -0.60 -6.09 17.80
CA CYS A 142 -0.96 -4.71 18.12
C CYS A 142 -2.24 -4.62 18.97
N VAL A 143 -2.24 -3.73 19.96
CA VAL A 143 -3.38 -3.48 20.86
C VAL A 143 -4.45 -2.62 20.20
N GLU A 144 -4.04 -1.73 19.29
CA GLU A 144 -4.95 -0.84 18.58
C GLU A 144 -5.80 -1.62 17.58
N MET A 145 -7.10 -1.72 17.85
CA MET A 145 -8.02 -2.57 17.07
C MET A 145 -8.08 -2.22 15.58
N THR A 146 -7.94 -0.94 15.23
CA THR A 146 -7.88 -0.51 13.82
C THR A 146 -6.66 -1.06 13.10
N GLU A 147 -5.51 -1.05 13.76
CA GLU A 147 -4.26 -1.56 13.20
C GLU A 147 -4.25 -3.09 13.15
N LEU A 148 -4.75 -3.74 14.20
CA LEU A 148 -4.94 -5.19 14.23
C LEU A 148 -5.86 -5.65 13.09
N SER A 149 -6.99 -4.97 12.87
CA SER A 149 -7.91 -5.27 11.77
C SER A 149 -7.24 -5.12 10.41
N ALA A 150 -6.45 -4.05 10.23
CA ALA A 150 -5.66 -3.86 9.02
C ALA A 150 -4.59 -4.96 8.83
N ALA A 151 -3.93 -5.40 9.91
CA ALA A 151 -2.96 -6.49 9.89
C ALA A 151 -3.60 -7.82 9.48
N ILE A 152 -4.77 -8.14 10.04
CA ILE A 152 -5.55 -9.34 9.68
C ILE A 152 -5.92 -9.29 8.19
N GLN A 153 -6.41 -8.14 7.71
CA GLN A 153 -6.76 -7.99 6.30
C GLN A 153 -5.52 -8.14 5.40
N ALA A 154 -4.40 -7.50 5.75
CA ALA A 154 -3.16 -7.61 4.98
C ALA A 154 -2.63 -9.05 4.96
N ALA A 155 -2.66 -9.75 6.09
CA ALA A 155 -2.27 -11.15 6.19
C ALA A 155 -3.14 -12.04 5.30
N ASN A 156 -4.47 -11.84 5.32
CA ASN A 156 -5.39 -12.58 4.46
C ASN A 156 -5.11 -12.34 2.97
N GLU A 157 -4.83 -11.10 2.56
CA GLU A 157 -4.49 -10.82 1.16
C GLU A 157 -3.15 -11.44 0.75
N LEU A 158 -2.11 -11.33 1.59
CA LEU A 158 -0.78 -11.84 1.28
C LEU A 158 -0.74 -13.37 1.21
N ALA A 159 -1.47 -14.05 2.10
CA ALA A 159 -1.54 -15.51 2.14
C ALA A 159 -2.10 -16.13 0.84
N LYS A 160 -2.91 -15.39 0.07
CA LYS A 160 -3.41 -15.85 -1.24
C LYS A 160 -2.30 -16.02 -2.28
N PHE A 161 -1.18 -15.32 -2.12
CA PHE A 161 -0.09 -15.27 -3.11
C PHE A 161 1.19 -15.95 -2.63
N SER A 162 1.37 -16.15 -1.33
CA SER A 162 2.63 -16.71 -0.78
C SER A 162 2.41 -17.89 0.16
N ILE A 163 2.94 -19.04 -0.26
CA ILE A 163 2.96 -20.26 0.55
C ILE A 163 3.92 -20.11 1.74
N SER A 164 5.05 -19.42 1.52
CA SER A 164 6.06 -19.17 2.55
C SER A 164 5.45 -18.31 3.67
N PHE A 165 4.75 -17.24 3.31
CA PHE A 165 4.00 -16.42 4.26
C PHE A 165 2.87 -17.20 4.95
N SER A 166 2.11 -18.00 4.19
CA SER A 166 1.01 -18.81 4.73
C SER A 166 1.46 -19.77 5.84
N SER A 167 2.67 -20.32 5.73
CA SER A 167 3.25 -21.17 6.77
C SER A 167 3.56 -20.38 8.05
N LEU A 168 4.04 -19.15 7.92
CA LEU A 168 4.35 -18.28 9.04
C LEU A 168 3.09 -17.79 9.76
N ILE A 169 2.05 -17.42 9.02
CA ILE A 169 0.81 -16.90 9.59
C ILE A 169 0.04 -17.96 10.36
N ILE A 170 0.02 -19.22 9.90
CA ILE A 170 -0.61 -20.33 10.63
C ILE A 170 0.01 -20.49 12.02
N ARG A 171 1.35 -20.47 12.09
CA ARG A 171 2.06 -20.54 13.37
C ARG A 171 1.70 -19.35 14.27
N LYS A 172 1.62 -18.15 13.70
CA LYS A 172 1.26 -16.94 14.45
C LYS A 172 -0.16 -17.00 15.01
N ILE A 173 -1.12 -17.44 14.21
CA ILE A 173 -2.51 -17.61 14.64
C ILE A 173 -2.61 -18.62 15.79
N ALA A 174 -1.91 -19.76 15.70
CA ALA A 174 -1.87 -20.75 16.77
C ALA A 174 -1.31 -20.17 18.09
N GLU A 175 -0.26 -19.35 18.02
CA GLU A 175 0.30 -18.64 19.17
C GLU A 175 -0.72 -17.68 19.80
N MET A 176 -1.42 -16.89 18.98
CA MET A 176 -2.45 -15.96 19.44
C MET A 176 -3.58 -16.68 20.18
N PHE A 177 -4.08 -17.80 19.62
CA PHE A 177 -5.07 -18.63 20.30
C PHE A 177 -4.55 -19.18 21.63
N GLY A 178 -3.33 -19.72 21.67
CA GLY A 178 -2.72 -20.22 22.91
C GLY A 178 -2.67 -19.17 24.02
N LYS A 179 -2.31 -17.92 23.70
CA LYS A 179 -2.33 -16.79 24.65
C LYS A 179 -3.72 -16.48 25.19
N ILE A 180 -4.75 -16.63 24.36
CA ILE A 180 -6.14 -16.42 24.78
C ILE A 180 -6.54 -17.51 25.77
N PHE A 181 -6.28 -18.79 25.48
CA PHE A 181 -6.63 -19.90 26.37
C PHE A 181 -5.93 -19.83 27.72
N LEU A 182 -4.67 -19.39 27.77
CA LEU A 182 -3.93 -19.21 29.03
C LEU A 182 -4.44 -18.06 29.91
N LYS A 183 -5.24 -17.12 29.38
CA LYS A 183 -5.86 -16.04 30.19
C LYS A 183 -7.13 -16.46 30.93
N PHE A 184 -7.64 -17.67 30.68
CA PHE A 184 -8.86 -18.21 31.30
C PHE A 184 -8.58 -19.28 32.36
N HIS A 185 -7.32 -19.45 32.76
CA HIS A 185 -6.87 -20.26 33.90
C HIS A 185 -6.06 -19.39 34.86
#